data_AF-A0A8T4FEC2-F1
#
_entry.id   AF-A0A8T4FEC2-F1
#
_cell.length_a   1.000
_cell.length_b   1.000
_cell.length_c   1.000
_cell.angle_alpha   90.00
_cell.angle_beta   90.00
_cell.angle_gamma   90.00
#
_symmetry.space_group_name_H-M   'P 1'
#
loop_
_entity.id
_entity.type
_entity.pdbx_description
1 polymer ?
#
loop_
_entity_poly.entity_id
_entity_poly.type
_entity_poly.pdbx_seq_one_letter_code
_entity_poly.pdbx_strand_id
1 'polypeptide(L)'
;MRPPYPPPPPPQGRYPYPPSHGPFPQHSMGPPQGPYGPPRYTPPNWRPQKPKSGAGIVIAAVFGAVAVCFVLLIIAGALLKASARRSTSVSPVAVPTLPAFPARSHRPLPTFEQPTTRPTQRQVTRPARTLNTSLKRNTLYTAGPLPATGCPAGSPDISSHAQLKALILKTGACMGRAWKPALERIGIPFASPGYGIVARTGRGACGDIPNPGTMVPYYCPRNSTIYASTSALVHGTGNQMGYAEIISWHGGIIAMMAHEYGHHIQSLSGLSDSEWQQVLGSGSQAQRLALSRRFELQANCFSGMFMRAVAGSYPVPAARRNQLFYFFSNVGDWPGYPRDHGKPANSGAWFKQGWLRRQAYQCNTWVVGGSTVS
;
A
#
# COMPACT_ATOMS: atom_id res chain seq x y z
N MET A 1 8.65 -40.60 26.92
CA MET A 1 7.92 -41.60 26.11
C MET A 1 7.18 -40.86 25.00
N ARG A 2 7.59 -41.06 23.73
CA ARG A 2 6.97 -40.43 22.55
C ARG A 2 5.98 -41.44 21.92
N PRO A 3 4.80 -41.02 21.44
CA PRO A 3 3.90 -41.92 20.71
C PRO A 3 4.46 -42.22 19.29
N PRO A 4 4.17 -43.40 18.72
CA PRO A 4 4.70 -43.84 17.44
C PRO A 4 4.02 -43.17 16.24
N TYR A 5 4.78 -43.01 15.15
CA TYR A 5 4.33 -42.49 13.86
C TYR A 5 3.32 -43.42 13.17
N PRO A 6 2.36 -42.87 12.39
CA PRO A 6 1.48 -43.69 11.55
C PRO A 6 2.21 -44.25 10.32
N PRO A 7 1.77 -45.41 9.78
CA PRO A 7 2.38 -46.06 8.63
C PRO A 7 2.12 -45.33 7.30
N PRO A 8 2.99 -45.51 6.29
CA PRO A 8 2.85 -44.87 4.99
C PRO A 8 1.70 -45.47 4.14
N PRO A 9 1.11 -44.69 3.23
CA PRO A 9 0.05 -45.15 2.35
C PRO A 9 0.56 -46.12 1.26
N PRO A 10 -0.32 -46.99 0.71
CA PRO A 10 0.04 -47.98 -0.30
C PRO A 10 0.38 -47.35 -1.67
N PRO A 11 1.18 -48.04 -2.50
CA PRO A 11 1.63 -47.53 -3.80
C PRO A 11 0.48 -47.42 -4.79
N GLN A 12 0.38 -46.26 -5.46
CA GLN A 12 -0.58 -46.01 -6.53
C GLN A 12 -0.21 -46.83 -7.77
N GLY A 13 -1.19 -47.61 -8.25
CA GLY A 13 -1.07 -48.42 -9.46
C GLY A 13 -0.84 -47.58 -10.71
N ARG A 14 0.09 -48.04 -11.55
CA ARG A 14 0.38 -47.50 -12.87
C ARG A 14 -0.76 -47.82 -13.84
N TYR A 15 -1.43 -46.80 -14.37
CA TYR A 15 -2.24 -46.94 -15.57
C TYR A 15 -1.35 -46.89 -16.83
N PRO A 16 -1.54 -47.78 -17.82
CA PRO A 16 -0.77 -47.75 -19.05
C PRO A 16 -1.24 -46.65 -20.01
N TYR A 17 -0.28 -45.90 -20.56
CA TYR A 17 -0.46 -44.99 -21.69
C TYR A 17 -0.78 -45.76 -22.99
N PRO A 18 -1.66 -45.25 -23.86
CA PRO A 18 -1.79 -45.76 -25.23
C PRO A 18 -0.61 -45.31 -26.11
N PRO A 19 -0.24 -46.09 -27.14
CA PRO A 19 1.00 -45.90 -27.89
C PRO A 19 0.95 -44.73 -28.88
N SER A 20 2.12 -44.08 -28.98
CA SER A 20 2.51 -43.07 -29.95
C SER A 20 2.59 -43.63 -31.38
N HIS A 21 1.88 -43.02 -32.32
CA HIS A 21 2.15 -43.20 -33.75
C HIS A 21 3.22 -42.20 -34.21
N GLY A 22 4.33 -42.74 -34.72
CA GLY A 22 5.37 -42.01 -35.46
C GLY A 22 4.99 -41.79 -36.94
N PRO A 23 5.81 -41.01 -37.67
CA PRO A 23 5.40 -40.24 -38.85
C PRO A 23 5.65 -40.95 -40.19
N PHE A 24 5.10 -40.41 -41.30
CA PHE A 24 5.60 -40.31 -42.70
C PHE A 24 4.42 -40.23 -43.70
N PRO A 25 4.55 -39.69 -44.95
CA PRO A 25 5.44 -38.64 -45.47
C PRO A 25 4.68 -37.53 -46.25
N GLN A 26 5.40 -36.44 -46.55
CA GLN A 26 4.97 -35.34 -47.42
C GLN A 26 5.04 -35.75 -48.91
N HIS A 27 3.96 -35.51 -49.66
CA HIS A 27 4.01 -35.41 -51.12
C HIS A 27 3.38 -34.10 -51.60
N SER A 28 4.25 -33.29 -52.18
CA SER A 28 3.98 -32.10 -52.99
C SER A 28 3.53 -32.50 -54.40
N MET A 29 2.40 -31.98 -54.86
CA MET A 29 2.12 -31.85 -56.29
C MET A 29 1.68 -30.42 -56.60
N GLY A 30 2.47 -29.75 -57.45
CA GLY A 30 2.13 -28.50 -58.12
C GLY A 30 1.26 -28.72 -59.38
N PRO A 31 0.88 -27.65 -60.08
CA PRO A 31 -0.32 -27.61 -60.92
C PRO A 31 -0.06 -27.89 -62.41
N PRO A 32 -1.05 -28.34 -63.20
CA PRO A 32 -1.01 -28.26 -64.66
C PRO A 32 -1.59 -26.93 -65.19
N GLN A 33 -0.92 -26.36 -66.19
CA GLN A 33 -1.28 -25.12 -66.90
C GLN A 33 -2.01 -25.39 -68.24
N GLY A 34 -2.96 -24.50 -68.58
CA GLY A 34 -3.34 -24.05 -69.94
C GLY A 34 -4.21 -24.99 -70.79
N PRO A 35 -4.97 -24.49 -71.79
CA PRO A 35 -4.79 -23.23 -72.53
C PRO A 35 -6.07 -22.35 -72.60
N TYR A 36 -5.99 -21.17 -73.25
CA TYR A 36 -7.03 -20.16 -73.53
C TYR A 36 -7.17 -19.00 -72.52
N GLY A 37 -6.63 -17.84 -72.91
CA GLY A 37 -6.91 -16.54 -72.30
C GLY A 37 -8.28 -15.99 -72.73
N PRO A 38 -8.85 -15.00 -72.00
CA PRO A 38 -10.18 -14.50 -72.27
C PRO A 38 -10.15 -13.47 -73.41
N PRO A 39 -11.26 -13.26 -74.16
CA PRO A 39 -12.03 -12.05 -73.82
C PRO A 39 -13.54 -12.06 -74.16
N ARG A 40 -14.19 -11.04 -73.58
CA ARG A 40 -15.46 -10.36 -73.93
C ARG A 40 -16.73 -10.87 -73.25
N TYR A 41 -17.08 -10.14 -72.19
CA TYR A 41 -18.38 -10.15 -71.52
C TYR A 41 -19.38 -9.29 -72.30
N THR A 42 -20.50 -9.86 -72.72
CA THR A 42 -21.74 -9.13 -73.03
C THR A 42 -22.78 -9.49 -71.96
N PRO A 43 -23.39 -8.50 -71.27
CA PRO A 43 -24.42 -8.81 -70.28
C PRO A 43 -25.77 -9.17 -70.95
N PRO A 44 -26.51 -10.17 -70.44
CA PRO A 44 -27.89 -10.42 -70.85
C PRO A 44 -28.90 -9.53 -70.12
N ASN A 45 -30.02 -9.30 -70.81
CA ASN A 45 -31.12 -8.40 -70.46
C ASN A 45 -31.73 -8.63 -69.06
N TRP A 46 -31.74 -7.57 -68.26
CA TRP A 46 -32.38 -7.53 -66.93
C TRP A 46 -33.87 -7.23 -67.03
N ARG A 47 -34.71 -8.06 -66.39
CA ARG A 47 -36.14 -7.76 -66.14
C ARG A 47 -36.31 -7.25 -64.71
N PRO A 48 -37.10 -6.18 -64.44
CA PRO A 48 -37.25 -5.66 -63.09
C PRO A 48 -38.12 -6.53 -62.18
N GLN A 49 -37.67 -6.73 -60.94
CA GLN A 49 -38.49 -7.26 -59.84
C GLN A 49 -39.23 -6.13 -59.09
N LYS A 50 -40.45 -6.43 -58.62
CA LYS A 50 -41.35 -5.52 -57.90
C LYS A 50 -40.81 -5.11 -56.52
N PRO A 51 -41.12 -3.89 -56.03
CA PRO A 51 -40.61 -3.40 -54.74
C PRO A 51 -41.32 -4.05 -53.54
N LYS A 52 -40.55 -4.35 -52.48
CA LYS A 52 -41.04 -4.78 -51.16
C LYS A 52 -41.33 -3.57 -50.27
N SER A 53 -42.36 -3.68 -49.43
CA SER A 53 -42.98 -2.62 -48.63
C SER A 53 -42.09 -2.07 -47.48
N GLY A 54 -42.21 -0.76 -47.22
CA GLY A 54 -41.35 0.04 -46.32
C GLY A 54 -41.50 -0.19 -44.81
N ALA A 55 -42.10 -1.30 -44.36
CA ALA A 55 -42.32 -1.56 -42.93
C ALA A 55 -41.00 -1.79 -42.15
N GLY A 56 -39.97 -2.35 -42.79
CA GLY A 56 -38.68 -2.62 -42.13
C GLY A 56 -37.88 -1.36 -41.77
N ILE A 57 -38.06 -0.27 -42.54
CA ILE A 57 -37.34 0.99 -42.32
C ILE A 57 -37.88 1.72 -41.08
N VAL A 58 -39.20 1.67 -40.86
CA VAL A 58 -39.84 2.32 -39.72
C VAL A 58 -39.42 1.66 -38.41
N ILE A 59 -39.36 0.32 -38.37
CA ILE A 59 -38.95 -0.42 -37.17
C ILE A 59 -37.48 -0.13 -36.83
N ALA A 60 -36.59 -0.14 -37.83
CA ALA A 60 -35.17 0.18 -37.61
C ALA A 60 -34.95 1.62 -37.11
N ALA A 61 -35.72 2.58 -37.61
CA ALA A 61 -35.64 3.97 -37.17
C ALA A 61 -36.07 4.15 -35.70
N VAL A 62 -37.13 3.46 -35.27
CA VAL A 62 -37.61 3.52 -33.88
C VAL A 62 -36.59 2.91 -32.91
N PHE A 63 -36.04 1.73 -33.21
CA PHE A 63 -35.01 1.13 -32.37
C PHE A 63 -33.72 1.95 -32.33
N GLY A 64 -33.33 2.57 -33.46
CA GLY A 64 -32.20 3.49 -33.50
C GLY A 64 -32.41 4.72 -32.61
N ALA A 65 -33.59 5.33 -32.65
CA ALA A 65 -33.92 6.49 -31.82
C ALA A 65 -33.90 6.16 -30.31
N VAL A 66 -34.44 5.00 -29.92
CA VAL A 66 -34.43 4.54 -28.52
C VAL A 66 -33.00 4.30 -28.02
N ALA A 67 -32.14 3.70 -28.84
CA ALA A 67 -30.74 3.47 -28.48
C ALA A 67 -29.97 4.79 -28.29
N VAL A 68 -30.19 5.78 -29.15
CA VAL A 68 -29.59 7.11 -29.01
C VAL A 68 -30.07 7.81 -27.74
N CYS A 69 -31.38 7.78 -27.44
CA CYS A 69 -31.93 8.33 -26.21
C CYS A 69 -31.32 7.68 -24.96
N PHE A 70 -31.12 6.36 -24.96
CA PHE A 70 -30.51 5.64 -23.84
C PHE A 70 -29.04 6.05 -23.62
N VAL A 71 -28.26 6.19 -24.70
CA VAL A 71 -26.87 6.67 -24.63
C VAL A 71 -26.81 8.11 -24.10
N LEU A 72 -27.71 8.99 -24.55
CA LEU A 72 -27.78 10.37 -24.07
C LEU A 72 -28.13 10.44 -22.58
N LEU A 73 -29.03 9.59 -22.09
CA LEU A 73 -29.35 9.49 -20.67
C LEU A 73 -28.16 9.03 -19.81
N ILE A 74 -27.36 8.07 -20.31
CA ILE A 74 -26.13 7.64 -19.65
C ILE A 74 -25.10 8.77 -19.59
N ILE A 75 -24.91 9.50 -20.69
CA ILE A 75 -23.99 10.64 -20.75
C ILE A 75 -24.46 11.75 -19.81
N ALA A 76 -25.74 12.08 -19.81
CA ALA A 76 -26.33 13.06 -18.88
C ALA A 76 -26.14 12.65 -17.42
N GLY A 77 -26.38 11.38 -17.08
CA GLY A 77 -26.14 10.83 -15.74
C GLY A 77 -24.67 10.88 -15.32
N ALA A 78 -23.75 10.64 -16.25
CA ALA A 78 -22.31 10.74 -16.01
C ALA A 78 -21.85 12.19 -15.79
N LEU A 79 -22.37 13.14 -16.58
CA LEU A 79 -22.09 14.58 -16.45
C LEU A 79 -22.66 15.15 -15.15
N LEU A 80 -23.88 14.75 -14.75
CA LEU A 80 -24.47 15.12 -13.46
C LEU A 80 -23.65 14.57 -12.28
N LYS A 81 -23.17 13.32 -12.34
CA LYS A 81 -22.23 12.76 -11.35
C LYS A 81 -20.87 13.46 -11.33
N ALA A 82 -20.39 13.93 -12.47
CA ALA A 82 -19.13 14.68 -12.57
C ALA A 82 -19.26 16.09 -11.93
N SER A 83 -20.39 16.77 -12.14
CA SER A 83 -20.70 18.05 -11.47
C SER A 83 -20.90 17.88 -9.96
N ALA A 84 -21.54 16.79 -9.51
CA ALA A 84 -21.70 16.51 -8.09
C ALA A 84 -20.38 16.19 -7.36
N ARG A 85 -19.32 15.79 -8.07
CA ARG A 85 -17.99 15.48 -7.50
C ARG A 85 -17.07 16.70 -7.35
N ARG A 86 -17.47 17.90 -7.78
CA ARG A 86 -16.60 19.10 -7.73
C ARG A 86 -16.56 19.84 -6.40
N SER A 87 -17.30 19.39 -5.38
CA SER A 87 -17.34 20.08 -4.08
C SER A 87 -17.06 19.13 -2.91
N THR A 88 -15.86 18.56 -2.86
CA THR A 88 -15.29 18.12 -1.58
C THR A 88 -14.26 19.16 -1.14
N SER A 89 -14.77 20.25 -0.59
CA SER A 89 -13.96 21.16 0.23
C SER A 89 -13.47 20.36 1.43
N VAL A 90 -12.22 19.91 1.38
CA VAL A 90 -11.55 19.37 2.57
C VAL A 90 -11.18 20.58 3.41
N SER A 91 -11.98 20.86 4.43
CA SER A 91 -11.66 21.89 5.43
C SER A 91 -10.27 21.61 6.01
N PRO A 92 -9.32 22.55 5.94
CA PRO A 92 -8.05 22.41 6.64
C PRO A 92 -8.31 22.38 8.15
N VAL A 93 -7.77 21.36 8.82
CA VAL A 93 -7.69 21.34 10.30
C VAL A 93 -6.82 22.53 10.72
N ALA A 94 -7.37 23.36 11.62
CA ALA A 94 -6.73 24.56 12.13
C ALA A 94 -5.28 24.30 12.59
N VAL A 95 -4.37 25.14 12.10
CA VAL A 95 -2.97 25.20 12.53
C VAL A 95 -2.91 25.88 13.90
N PRO A 96 -2.29 25.29 14.93
CA PRO A 96 -2.03 26.01 16.17
C PRO A 96 -0.99 27.12 15.91
N THR A 97 -1.38 28.37 16.09
CA THR A 97 -0.47 29.51 16.03
C THR A 97 0.43 29.48 17.26
N LEU A 98 1.68 29.09 17.10
CA LEU A 98 2.71 29.26 18.14
C LEU A 98 3.18 30.73 18.13
N PRO A 99 3.31 31.40 19.28
CA PRO A 99 3.83 32.76 19.33
C PRO A 99 5.30 32.81 18.88
N ALA A 100 5.64 33.85 18.11
CA ALA A 100 7.00 34.11 17.67
C ALA A 100 7.91 34.43 18.88
N PHE A 101 9.06 33.77 18.96
CA PHE A 101 10.10 34.12 19.92
C PHE A 101 10.68 35.50 19.57
N PRO A 102 10.84 36.42 20.53
CA PRO A 102 11.44 37.71 20.25
C PRO A 102 12.92 37.55 19.88
N ALA A 103 13.35 38.29 18.85
CA ALA A 103 14.73 38.37 18.42
C ALA A 103 15.61 38.93 19.54
N ARG A 104 16.69 38.22 19.85
CA ARG A 104 17.66 38.62 20.88
C ARG A 104 18.50 39.78 20.33
N SER A 105 18.50 40.91 21.03
CA SER A 105 19.34 42.07 20.70
C SER A 105 20.82 41.75 20.96
N HIS A 106 21.66 42.07 19.97
CA HIS A 106 23.11 41.99 20.10
C HIS A 106 23.62 43.19 20.91
N ARG A 107 24.22 42.94 22.07
CA ARG A 107 25.04 43.91 22.80
C ARG A 107 26.52 43.50 22.64
N PRO A 108 27.48 44.45 22.47
CA PRO A 108 28.90 44.11 22.34
C PRO A 108 29.44 43.50 23.65
N LEU A 109 30.31 42.49 23.52
CA LEU A 109 30.99 41.86 24.65
C LEU A 109 32.02 42.81 25.29
N PRO A 110 32.21 42.76 26.62
CA PRO A 110 33.45 43.24 27.23
C PRO A 110 34.55 42.18 27.07
N THR A 111 35.75 42.65 26.76
CA THR A 111 37.00 41.88 26.78
C THR A 111 37.27 41.38 28.20
N PHE A 112 37.41 40.06 28.37
CA PHE A 112 37.86 39.48 29.63
C PHE A 112 39.18 38.73 29.41
N GLU A 113 40.13 39.11 30.26
CA GLU A 113 41.45 38.53 30.47
C GLU A 113 41.34 37.03 30.81
N GLN A 114 42.30 36.25 30.35
CA GLN A 114 42.23 34.79 30.30
C GLN A 114 42.97 34.16 31.50
N PRO A 115 42.29 33.49 32.45
CA PRO A 115 42.96 32.64 33.42
C PRO A 115 43.04 31.21 32.87
N THR A 116 44.25 30.67 32.88
CA THR A 116 44.56 29.28 32.56
C THR A 116 43.99 28.33 33.62
N THR A 117 42.77 27.82 33.39
CA THR A 117 42.25 26.65 34.11
C THR A 117 41.93 25.53 33.13
N ARG A 118 42.58 24.39 33.35
CA ARG A 118 42.39 23.09 32.69
C ARG A 118 40.88 22.79 32.51
N PRO A 119 40.39 22.44 31.31
CA PRO A 119 38.96 22.26 31.08
C PRO A 119 38.50 20.95 31.73
N THR A 120 37.89 21.03 32.90
CA THR A 120 36.98 19.98 33.36
C THR A 120 35.77 20.02 32.43
N GLN A 121 35.66 19.00 31.59
CA GLN A 121 34.56 18.82 30.64
C GLN A 121 33.27 18.61 31.45
N ARG A 122 32.62 19.72 31.84
CA ARG A 122 31.30 19.69 32.48
C ARG A 122 30.33 19.20 31.40
N GLN A 123 29.99 17.92 31.45
CA GLN A 123 28.92 17.35 30.64
C GLN A 123 27.69 18.22 30.87
N VAL A 124 27.34 19.04 29.89
CA VAL A 124 26.04 19.73 29.88
C VAL A 124 25.03 18.62 29.61
N THR A 125 24.54 17.99 30.67
CA THR A 125 23.37 17.14 30.62
C THR A 125 22.21 18.03 30.23
N ARG A 126 21.93 18.09 28.92
CA ARG A 126 20.71 18.70 28.40
C ARG A 126 19.55 18.03 29.14
N PRO A 127 18.63 18.79 29.79
CA PRO A 127 17.53 18.19 30.53
C PRO A 127 16.83 17.16 29.64
N ALA A 128 16.63 15.95 30.18
CA ALA A 128 15.89 14.91 29.48
C ALA A 128 14.51 15.48 29.15
N ARG A 129 14.21 15.68 27.87
CA ARG A 129 12.92 16.21 27.44
C ARG A 129 11.88 15.12 27.70
N THR A 130 10.97 15.36 28.64
CA THR A 130 9.88 14.42 28.92
C THR A 130 9.00 14.27 27.68
N LEU A 131 8.86 13.04 27.18
CA LEU A 131 8.00 12.73 26.05
C LEU A 131 6.53 12.72 26.50
N ASN A 132 5.66 13.33 25.70
CA ASN A 132 4.22 13.15 25.84
C ASN A 132 3.82 11.91 25.04
N THR A 133 3.38 10.87 25.73
CA THR A 133 2.99 9.59 25.10
C THR A 133 1.49 9.51 24.79
N SER A 134 0.68 10.46 25.27
CA SER A 134 -0.79 10.42 25.13
C SER A 134 -1.24 10.37 23.67
N LEU A 135 -2.28 9.56 23.38
CA LEU A 135 -2.78 9.34 22.01
C LEU A 135 -3.06 10.62 21.22
N LYS A 136 -3.65 11.62 21.86
CA LYS A 136 -4.06 12.88 21.21
C LYS A 136 -2.95 13.93 21.08
N ARG A 137 -2.03 13.99 22.05
CA ARG A 137 -1.00 15.05 22.16
C ARG A 137 0.43 14.50 22.12
N ASN A 138 0.61 13.35 21.49
CA ASN A 138 1.90 12.67 21.45
C ASN A 138 3.00 13.56 20.84
N THR A 139 4.20 13.52 21.42
CA THR A 139 5.36 14.27 20.94
C THR A 139 5.67 14.00 19.46
N LEU A 140 5.39 12.79 18.95
CA LEU A 140 5.57 12.39 17.55
C LEU A 140 4.93 13.36 16.55
N TYR A 141 3.78 13.95 16.89
CA TYR A 141 3.08 14.86 15.97
C TYR A 141 3.86 16.16 15.71
N THR A 142 4.86 16.46 16.52
CA THR A 142 5.77 17.61 16.32
C THR A 142 6.97 17.30 15.41
N ALA A 143 7.13 16.05 14.95
CA ALA A 143 8.29 15.62 14.13
C ALA A 143 8.40 16.35 12.79
N GLY A 144 7.29 16.92 12.30
CA GLY A 144 7.22 17.58 11.01
C GLY A 144 7.24 16.57 9.86
N PRO A 145 7.83 16.93 8.70
CA PRO A 145 7.89 16.05 7.56
C PRO A 145 9.10 15.12 7.56
N LEU A 146 8.98 14.00 6.85
CA LEU A 146 10.13 13.16 6.51
C LEU A 146 10.98 13.84 5.42
N PRO A 147 12.32 13.86 5.56
CA PRO A 147 13.20 14.38 4.53
C PRO A 147 13.12 13.52 3.26
N ALA A 148 13.34 14.15 2.10
CA ALA A 148 13.53 13.39 0.87
C ALA A 148 14.72 12.45 1.06
N THR A 149 14.51 11.15 0.83
CA THR A 149 15.47 10.10 1.19
C THR A 149 15.80 9.27 -0.03
N GLY A 150 17.10 9.21 -0.37
CA GLY A 150 17.62 8.33 -1.40
C GLY A 150 17.45 6.85 -1.01
N CYS A 151 16.69 6.11 -1.80
CA CYS A 151 16.42 4.70 -1.64
C CYS A 151 16.19 4.01 -2.99
N PRO A 152 17.23 3.85 -3.83
CA PRO A 152 17.09 3.16 -5.10
C PRO A 152 16.71 1.70 -4.89
N ALA A 153 15.68 1.21 -5.55
CA ALA A 153 15.27 -0.19 -5.45
C ALA A 153 16.23 -1.13 -6.21
N GLY A 154 16.75 -0.70 -7.36
CA GLY A 154 17.35 -1.60 -8.35
C GLY A 154 16.27 -2.37 -9.10
N SER A 155 16.61 -3.56 -9.61
CA SER A 155 15.70 -4.44 -10.34
C SER A 155 15.61 -5.82 -9.66
N PRO A 156 15.16 -5.91 -8.39
CA PRO A 156 15.10 -7.18 -7.68
C PRO A 156 14.00 -8.08 -8.28
N ASP A 157 14.31 -9.35 -8.46
CA ASP A 157 13.31 -10.39 -8.67
C ASP A 157 12.58 -10.65 -7.36
N ILE A 158 11.33 -10.19 -7.28
CA ILE A 158 10.50 -10.34 -6.08
C ILE A 158 10.14 -11.81 -5.79
N SER A 159 10.20 -12.71 -6.78
CA SER A 159 9.94 -14.13 -6.59
C SER A 159 11.13 -14.85 -5.92
N SER A 160 12.32 -14.27 -5.99
CA SER A 160 13.50 -14.78 -5.29
C SER A 160 13.50 -14.35 -3.83
N HIS A 161 13.45 -15.33 -2.92
CA HIS A 161 13.57 -15.07 -1.47
C HIS A 161 14.79 -14.19 -1.13
N ALA A 162 15.96 -14.53 -1.69
CA ALA A 162 17.21 -13.84 -1.39
C ALA A 162 17.16 -12.37 -1.84
N GLN A 163 16.70 -12.10 -3.06
CA GLN A 163 16.63 -10.74 -3.59
C GLN A 163 15.54 -9.91 -2.90
N LEU A 164 14.36 -10.49 -2.65
CA LEU A 164 13.29 -9.79 -1.95
C LEU A 164 13.69 -9.48 -0.50
N LYS A 165 14.31 -10.43 0.21
CA LYS A 165 14.85 -10.19 1.57
C LYS A 165 15.89 -9.08 1.56
N ALA A 166 16.83 -9.09 0.63
CA ALA A 166 17.84 -8.04 0.51
C ALA A 166 17.20 -6.65 0.26
N LEU A 167 16.18 -6.59 -0.60
CA LEU A 167 15.42 -5.36 -0.82
C LEU A 167 14.70 -4.88 0.44
N ILE A 168 14.04 -5.77 1.17
CA ILE A 168 13.35 -5.43 2.43
C ILE A 168 14.34 -4.84 3.43
N LEU A 169 15.49 -5.47 3.64
CA LEU A 169 16.51 -4.97 4.57
C LEU A 169 17.07 -3.61 4.13
N LYS A 170 17.36 -3.45 2.83
CA LYS A 170 17.85 -2.19 2.25
C LYS A 170 16.86 -1.05 2.46
N THR A 171 15.58 -1.29 2.18
CA THR A 171 14.52 -0.29 2.31
C THR A 171 14.16 -0.01 3.77
N GLY A 172 14.29 -1.01 4.65
CA GLY A 172 14.26 -0.82 6.10
C GLY A 172 15.33 0.16 6.60
N ALA A 173 16.56 0.05 6.10
CA ALA A 173 17.61 1.04 6.38
C ALA A 173 17.25 2.43 5.83
N CYS A 174 16.55 2.53 4.69
CA CYS A 174 16.04 3.82 4.18
C CYS A 174 14.96 4.41 5.11
N MET A 175 14.05 3.60 5.63
CA MET A 175 13.02 4.03 6.59
C MET A 175 13.68 4.60 7.85
N GLY A 176 14.73 3.93 8.35
CA GLY A 176 15.54 4.44 9.46
C GLY A 176 16.19 5.79 9.15
N ARG A 177 16.79 5.96 7.96
CA ARG A 177 17.36 7.26 7.53
C ARG A 177 16.32 8.38 7.42
N ALA A 178 15.08 8.06 7.06
CA ALA A 178 14.00 9.04 7.00
C ALA A 178 13.49 9.42 8.40
N TRP A 179 13.24 8.44 9.26
CA TRP A 179 12.61 8.63 10.57
C TRP A 179 13.57 9.09 11.66
N LYS A 180 14.78 8.55 11.73
CA LYS A 180 15.78 8.88 12.76
C LYS A 180 15.96 10.40 12.97
N PRO A 181 16.28 11.21 11.94
CA PRO A 181 16.45 12.65 12.13
C PRO A 181 15.15 13.37 12.51
N ALA A 182 13.98 12.85 12.13
CA ALA A 182 12.69 13.43 12.48
C ALA A 182 12.37 13.21 13.97
N LEU A 183 12.66 12.01 14.49
CA LEU A 183 12.42 11.64 15.89
C LEU A 183 13.45 12.26 16.85
N GLU A 184 14.74 12.18 16.53
CA GLU A 184 15.79 12.68 17.42
C GLU A 184 15.70 14.20 17.63
N ARG A 185 15.25 14.94 16.60
CA ARG A 185 15.02 16.40 16.69
C ARG A 185 13.97 16.78 17.74
N ILE A 186 12.96 15.94 17.93
CA ILE A 186 11.88 16.17 18.91
C ILE A 186 12.13 15.45 20.24
N GLY A 187 13.26 14.77 20.37
CA GLY A 187 13.70 14.11 21.59
C GLY A 187 13.21 12.66 21.75
N ILE A 188 12.59 12.06 20.74
CA ILE A 188 12.24 10.64 20.75
C ILE A 188 13.50 9.83 20.39
N PRO A 189 14.00 8.95 21.28
CA PRO A 189 15.13 8.09 20.96
C PRO A 189 14.81 7.16 19.79
N PHE A 190 15.73 7.07 18.84
CA PHE A 190 15.58 6.18 17.70
C PHE A 190 16.40 4.90 17.88
N ALA A 191 15.76 3.76 17.66
CA ALA A 191 16.40 2.48 17.44
C ALA A 191 15.83 1.87 16.16
N SER A 192 16.63 1.15 15.38
CA SER A 192 16.11 0.42 14.23
C SER A 192 15.35 -0.84 14.68
N PRO A 193 14.29 -1.26 13.98
CA PRO A 193 13.65 -2.53 14.28
C PRO A 193 14.53 -3.70 13.82
N GLY A 194 14.32 -4.86 14.44
CA GLY A 194 14.80 -6.13 13.91
C GLY A 194 14.01 -6.56 12.66
N TYR A 195 14.56 -7.52 11.90
CA TYR A 195 13.89 -8.11 10.74
C TYR A 195 13.97 -9.64 10.77
N GLY A 196 12.82 -10.30 10.93
CA GLY A 196 12.68 -11.76 10.84
C GLY A 196 12.08 -12.17 9.51
N ILE A 197 12.91 -12.20 8.45
CA ILE A 197 12.46 -12.52 7.08
C ILE A 197 12.81 -13.97 6.73
N VAL A 198 11.77 -14.78 6.56
CA VAL A 198 11.86 -16.21 6.23
C VAL A 198 11.38 -16.48 4.80
N ALA A 199 11.79 -17.61 4.23
CA ALA A 199 11.39 -17.98 2.87
C ALA A 199 9.94 -18.43 2.79
N ARG A 200 9.50 -19.33 3.70
CA ARG A 200 8.16 -19.94 3.69
C ARG A 200 7.47 -19.78 5.02
N THR A 201 7.93 -20.52 6.03
CA THR A 201 7.37 -20.49 7.38
C THR A 201 8.45 -20.28 8.44
N GLY A 202 8.03 -19.81 9.62
CA GLY A 202 8.90 -19.63 10.78
C GLY A 202 8.10 -19.28 12.03
N ARG A 203 8.80 -19.04 13.15
CA ARG A 203 8.20 -18.60 14.42
C ARG A 203 8.88 -17.32 14.88
N GLY A 204 8.09 -16.26 15.04
CA GLY A 204 8.48 -14.98 15.62
C GLY A 204 8.09 -14.89 17.10
N ALA A 205 8.51 -13.80 17.75
CA ALA A 205 8.23 -13.59 19.17
C ALA A 205 6.73 -13.35 19.49
N CYS A 206 5.93 -12.98 18.48
CA CYS A 206 4.50 -12.70 18.60
C CYS A 206 3.60 -13.72 17.89
N GLY A 207 4.15 -14.75 17.22
CA GLY A 207 3.33 -15.69 16.45
C GLY A 207 4.09 -16.41 15.34
N ASP A 208 3.36 -17.11 14.49
CA ASP A 208 3.93 -17.77 13.31
C ASP A 208 4.29 -16.75 12.22
N ILE A 209 5.08 -17.17 11.25
CA ILE A 209 5.45 -16.36 10.09
C ILE A 209 5.08 -17.17 8.85
N PRO A 210 4.17 -16.71 7.96
CA PRO A 210 3.21 -15.65 8.26
C PRO A 210 2.26 -16.07 9.41
N ASN A 211 1.55 -15.12 10.00
CA ASN A 211 0.47 -15.47 10.93
C ASN A 211 -0.59 -16.31 10.18
N PRO A 212 -1.26 -17.27 10.85
CA PRO A 212 -2.26 -18.10 10.19
C PRO A 212 -3.37 -17.26 9.55
N GLY A 213 -3.73 -17.58 8.31
CA GLY A 213 -4.80 -16.88 7.58
C GLY A 213 -4.43 -15.49 7.05
N THR A 214 -3.17 -15.05 7.16
CA THR A 214 -2.69 -13.81 6.54
C THR A 214 -1.47 -14.05 5.65
N MET A 215 -1.24 -13.09 4.77
CA MET A 215 -0.16 -13.03 3.78
C MET A 215 0.66 -11.75 3.89
N VAL A 216 0.35 -10.91 4.87
CA VAL A 216 0.99 -9.62 5.11
C VAL A 216 2.10 -9.76 6.17
N PRO A 217 3.09 -8.85 6.19
CA PRO A 217 4.08 -8.81 7.26
C PRO A 217 3.41 -8.37 8.57
N TYR A 218 4.13 -8.44 9.69
CA TYR A 218 3.66 -7.87 10.96
C TYR A 218 4.81 -7.33 11.80
N TYR A 219 4.54 -6.27 12.55
CA TYR A 219 5.42 -5.77 13.61
C TYR A 219 5.11 -6.44 14.96
N CYS A 220 6.14 -6.92 15.64
CA CYS A 220 6.05 -7.46 16.99
C CYS A 220 6.61 -6.45 18.01
N PRO A 221 5.77 -5.82 18.85
CA PRO A 221 6.24 -4.85 19.84
C PRO A 221 7.10 -5.48 20.94
N ARG A 222 6.96 -6.79 21.20
CA ARG A 222 7.68 -7.51 22.27
C ARG A 222 9.20 -7.48 22.12
N ASN A 223 9.70 -7.48 20.88
CA ASN A 223 11.12 -7.46 20.57
C ASN A 223 11.45 -6.50 19.42
N SER A 224 10.56 -5.53 19.18
CA SER A 224 10.69 -4.50 18.13
C SER A 224 11.12 -5.05 16.77
N THR A 225 10.52 -6.14 16.31
CA THR A 225 10.93 -6.83 15.08
C THR A 225 9.79 -6.89 14.06
N ILE A 226 10.11 -6.60 12.80
CA ILE A 226 9.19 -6.82 11.67
C ILE A 226 9.43 -8.22 11.10
N TYR A 227 8.37 -9.01 11.04
CA TYR A 227 8.39 -10.38 10.53
C TYR A 227 7.67 -10.48 9.19
N ALA A 228 8.22 -11.26 8.27
CA ALA A 228 7.59 -11.52 6.99
C ALA A 228 8.04 -12.86 6.39
N SER A 229 7.12 -13.49 5.64
CA SER A 229 7.45 -14.60 4.75
C SER A 229 7.47 -14.08 3.31
N THR A 230 8.59 -14.25 2.61
CA THR A 230 8.68 -13.80 1.21
C THR A 230 7.74 -14.58 0.31
N SER A 231 7.55 -15.88 0.54
CA SER A 231 6.57 -16.65 -0.25
C SER A 231 5.15 -16.18 0.02
N ALA A 232 4.81 -15.82 1.26
CA ALA A 232 3.49 -15.32 1.60
C ALA A 232 3.22 -13.94 0.95
N LEU A 233 4.22 -13.06 0.93
CA LEU A 233 4.11 -11.74 0.28
C LEU A 233 3.90 -11.82 -1.24
N VAL A 234 4.43 -12.85 -1.90
CA VAL A 234 4.44 -12.96 -3.37
C VAL A 234 3.36 -13.91 -3.90
N HIS A 235 3.03 -14.93 -3.12
CA HIS A 235 2.09 -15.98 -3.50
C HIS A 235 0.85 -16.01 -2.60
N GLY A 236 0.72 -15.06 -1.67
CA GLY A 236 -0.45 -14.94 -0.82
C GLY A 236 -1.71 -14.86 -1.67
N THR A 237 -2.49 -15.93 -1.66
CA THR A 237 -3.82 -15.99 -2.30
C THR A 237 -4.84 -15.44 -1.32
N GLY A 238 -4.94 -14.11 -1.28
CA GLY A 238 -6.00 -13.43 -0.55
C GLY A 238 -7.09 -13.09 -1.53
N ASN A 239 -8.34 -13.24 -1.15
CA ASN A 239 -9.45 -12.63 -1.88
C ASN A 239 -9.41 -11.08 -1.79
N GLN A 240 -8.37 -10.53 -1.15
CA GLN A 240 -8.24 -9.12 -0.88
C GLN A 240 -8.07 -8.35 -2.18
N MET A 241 -9.06 -7.49 -2.44
CA MET A 241 -9.13 -6.69 -3.64
C MET A 241 -7.88 -5.83 -3.80
N GLY A 242 -7.22 -5.92 -4.95
CA GLY A 242 -5.99 -5.18 -5.25
C GLY A 242 -4.68 -5.84 -4.81
N TYR A 243 -4.72 -7.00 -4.15
CA TYR A 243 -3.49 -7.66 -3.69
C TYR A 243 -2.64 -8.19 -4.85
N ALA A 244 -3.25 -8.82 -5.86
CA ALA A 244 -2.52 -9.30 -7.04
C ALA A 244 -1.80 -8.17 -7.78
N GLU A 245 -2.45 -7.01 -7.91
CA GLU A 245 -1.90 -5.83 -8.57
C GLU A 245 -0.79 -5.18 -7.73
N ILE A 246 -0.94 -5.11 -6.40
CA ILE A 246 0.05 -4.45 -5.55
C ILE A 246 1.36 -5.24 -5.48
N ILE A 247 1.28 -6.58 -5.47
CA ILE A 247 2.46 -7.44 -5.41
C ILE A 247 3.10 -7.68 -6.79
N SER A 248 2.51 -7.17 -7.88
CA SER A 248 3.10 -7.23 -9.23
C SER A 248 4.42 -6.46 -9.36
N TRP A 249 4.82 -5.73 -8.33
CA TRP A 249 6.05 -4.96 -8.28
C TRP A 249 6.50 -4.73 -6.84
N HIS A 250 7.80 -4.49 -6.69
CA HIS A 250 8.43 -4.43 -5.38
C HIS A 250 7.97 -3.25 -4.50
N GLY A 251 7.49 -2.13 -5.05
CA GLY A 251 7.05 -1.01 -4.21
C GLY A 251 5.73 -1.21 -3.48
N GLY A 252 4.87 -2.12 -3.96
CA GLY A 252 3.71 -2.54 -3.20
C GLY A 252 4.10 -3.26 -1.92
N ILE A 253 5.03 -4.21 -2.02
CA ILE A 253 5.61 -4.91 -0.87
C ILE A 253 6.27 -3.93 0.09
N ILE A 254 7.05 -2.98 -0.42
CA ILE A 254 7.72 -1.99 0.45
C ILE A 254 6.75 -1.02 1.12
N ALA A 255 5.61 -0.71 0.50
CA ALA A 255 4.58 0.07 1.17
C ALA A 255 3.91 -0.72 2.32
N MET A 256 3.73 -2.04 2.20
CA MET A 256 3.31 -2.89 3.32
C MET A 256 4.39 -2.94 4.42
N MET A 257 5.67 -3.11 4.06
CA MET A 257 6.76 -3.03 5.04
C MET A 257 6.83 -1.65 5.74
N ALA A 258 6.50 -0.57 5.03
CA ALA A 258 6.45 0.77 5.58
C ALA A 258 5.27 0.98 6.54
N HIS A 259 4.17 0.26 6.34
CA HIS A 259 3.06 0.21 7.31
C HIS A 259 3.54 -0.44 8.62
N GLU A 260 4.20 -1.60 8.55
CA GLU A 260 4.78 -2.23 9.76
C GLU A 260 5.83 -1.38 10.44
N TYR A 261 6.63 -0.63 9.65
CA TYR A 261 7.53 0.37 10.21
C TYR A 261 6.77 1.50 10.90
N GLY A 262 5.56 1.85 10.43
CA GLY A 262 4.64 2.75 11.11
C GLY A 262 4.29 2.29 12.52
N HIS A 263 4.01 0.99 12.72
CA HIS A 263 3.83 0.43 14.06
C HIS A 263 5.10 0.51 14.92
N HIS A 264 6.27 0.34 14.31
CA HIS A 264 7.51 0.58 15.02
C HIS A 264 7.66 2.04 15.49
N ILE A 265 7.26 3.02 14.68
CA ILE A 265 7.23 4.44 15.08
C ILE A 265 6.19 4.70 16.19
N GLN A 266 5.03 4.03 16.14
CA GLN A 266 4.04 4.08 17.22
C GLN A 266 4.62 3.53 18.53
N SER A 267 5.42 2.46 18.45
CA SER A 267 6.09 1.86 19.60
C SER A 267 7.17 2.79 20.17
N LEU A 268 8.06 3.36 19.35
CA LEU A 268 9.10 4.31 19.80
C LEU A 268 8.52 5.57 20.45
N SER A 269 7.33 5.99 20.04
CA SER A 269 6.66 7.18 20.55
C SER A 269 5.76 6.92 21.78
N GLY A 270 5.62 5.67 22.22
CA GLY A 270 4.73 5.28 23.32
C GLY A 270 3.23 5.30 22.97
N LEU A 271 2.88 5.44 21.68
CA LEU A 271 1.50 5.35 21.21
C LEU A 271 0.95 3.93 21.37
N SER A 272 1.77 2.90 21.07
CA SER A 272 1.36 1.49 21.22
C SER A 272 0.93 1.17 22.65
N ASP A 273 1.72 1.57 23.65
CA ASP A 273 1.39 1.32 25.05
C ASP A 273 0.13 2.10 25.46
N SER A 274 0.02 3.36 25.03
CA SER A 274 -1.14 4.19 25.34
C SER A 274 -2.42 3.65 24.71
N GLU A 275 -2.35 3.12 23.50
CA GLU A 275 -3.48 2.48 22.81
C GLU A 275 -3.90 1.20 23.54
N TRP A 276 -2.91 0.36 23.89
CA TRP A 276 -3.15 -0.90 24.57
C TRP A 276 -3.86 -0.70 25.91
N GLN A 277 -3.48 0.32 26.68
CA GLN A 277 -4.18 0.68 27.92
C GLN A 277 -5.66 1.05 27.69
N GLN A 278 -5.97 1.75 26.59
CA GLN A 278 -7.37 2.05 26.24
C GLN A 278 -8.14 0.78 25.81
N VAL A 279 -7.48 -0.14 25.10
CA VAL A 279 -8.07 -1.42 24.69
C VAL A 279 -8.41 -2.26 25.91
N LEU A 280 -7.50 -2.35 26.90
CA LEU A 280 -7.72 -3.07 28.16
C LEU A 280 -8.86 -2.45 28.99
N GLY A 281 -8.96 -1.11 28.98
CA GLY A 281 -10.05 -0.39 29.65
C GLY A 281 -11.40 -0.40 28.89
N SER A 282 -11.45 -0.94 27.66
CA SER A 282 -12.65 -0.92 26.84
C SER A 282 -13.65 -2.02 27.24
N GLY A 283 -14.85 -1.61 27.65
CA GLY A 283 -15.93 -2.51 28.05
C GLY A 283 -16.63 -3.24 26.91
N SER A 284 -16.34 -2.91 25.65
CA SER A 284 -17.01 -3.50 24.49
C SER A 284 -16.08 -3.80 23.32
N GLN A 285 -16.44 -4.79 22.50
CA GLN A 285 -15.74 -5.09 21.25
C GLN A 285 -15.79 -3.91 20.28
N ALA A 286 -16.90 -3.17 20.22
CA ALA A 286 -17.04 -2.01 19.35
C ALA A 286 -16.03 -0.90 19.68
N GLN A 287 -15.77 -0.65 20.97
CA GLN A 287 -14.76 0.31 21.41
C GLN A 287 -13.34 -0.16 21.06
N ARG A 288 -13.00 -1.43 21.33
CA ARG A 288 -11.70 -2.01 20.95
C ARG A 288 -11.47 -1.91 19.44
N LEU A 289 -12.50 -2.15 18.65
CA LEU A 289 -12.43 -2.04 17.19
C LEU A 289 -12.22 -0.60 16.73
N ALA A 290 -12.86 0.38 17.38
CA ALA A 290 -12.64 1.79 17.07
C ALA A 290 -11.22 2.26 17.41
N LEU A 291 -10.61 1.72 18.47
CA LEU A 291 -9.21 1.99 18.84
C LEU A 291 -8.25 1.37 17.82
N SER A 292 -8.45 0.08 17.51
CA SER A 292 -7.68 -0.65 16.49
C SER A 292 -7.69 0.09 15.14
N ARG A 293 -8.86 0.51 14.65
CA ARG A 293 -8.95 1.31 13.41
C ARG A 293 -8.11 2.59 13.42
N ARG A 294 -8.09 3.32 14.54
CA ARG A 294 -7.26 4.53 14.65
C ARG A 294 -5.77 4.19 14.60
N PHE A 295 -5.39 3.08 15.23
CA PHE A 295 -4.01 2.60 15.27
C PHE A 295 -3.51 2.19 13.87
N GLU A 296 -4.28 1.36 13.17
CA GLU A 296 -3.95 0.87 11.82
C GLU A 296 -3.95 1.99 10.76
N LEU A 297 -4.96 2.87 10.79
CA LEU A 297 -5.05 4.00 9.85
C LEU A 297 -3.89 4.98 10.00
N GLN A 298 -3.36 5.12 11.21
CA GLN A 298 -2.17 5.93 11.45
C GLN A 298 -0.92 5.27 10.83
N ALA A 299 -0.78 3.95 10.92
CA ALA A 299 0.29 3.21 10.24
C ALA A 299 0.19 3.33 8.71
N ASN A 300 -1.02 3.27 8.14
CA ASN A 300 -1.26 3.59 6.72
C ASN A 300 -0.78 4.99 6.33
N CYS A 301 -1.07 5.99 7.16
CA CYS A 301 -0.61 7.35 6.93
C CYS A 301 0.93 7.47 6.99
N PHE A 302 1.58 6.81 7.95
CA PHE A 302 3.05 6.76 8.02
C PHE A 302 3.68 6.05 6.83
N SER A 303 3.05 4.98 6.32
CA SER A 303 3.47 4.33 5.07
C SER A 303 3.42 5.31 3.89
N GLY A 304 2.31 6.05 3.74
CA GLY A 304 2.18 7.09 2.71
C GLY A 304 3.25 8.19 2.82
N MET A 305 3.57 8.63 4.04
CA MET A 305 4.66 9.59 4.29
C MET A 305 6.02 9.06 3.81
N PHE A 306 6.36 7.82 4.16
CA PHE A 306 7.62 7.20 3.74
C PHE A 306 7.69 7.02 2.23
N MET A 307 6.63 6.49 1.61
CA MET A 307 6.60 6.27 0.16
C MET A 307 6.75 7.60 -0.60
N ARG A 308 6.22 8.70 -0.07
CA ARG A 308 6.47 10.05 -0.61
C ARG A 308 7.92 10.51 -0.38
N ALA A 309 8.51 10.23 0.77
CA ALA A 309 9.88 10.62 1.10
C ALA A 309 10.90 10.00 0.13
N VAL A 310 10.67 8.78 -0.35
CA VAL A 310 11.56 8.07 -1.29
C VAL A 310 11.19 8.22 -2.77
N ALA A 311 10.06 8.86 -3.10
CA ALA A 311 9.49 8.88 -4.45
C ALA A 311 10.42 9.45 -5.55
N GLY A 312 11.47 10.21 -5.19
CA GLY A 312 12.46 10.72 -6.14
C GLY A 312 13.54 9.70 -6.53
N SER A 313 13.64 8.56 -5.85
CA SER A 313 14.68 7.54 -6.09
C SER A 313 14.14 6.11 -6.13
N TYR A 314 12.99 5.87 -5.51
CA TYR A 314 12.24 4.63 -5.64
C TYR A 314 11.28 4.75 -6.83
N PRO A 315 11.17 3.75 -7.72
CA PRO A 315 10.38 3.84 -8.94
C PRO A 315 8.87 3.81 -8.66
N VAL A 316 8.31 4.96 -8.29
CA VAL A 316 6.86 5.13 -8.04
C VAL A 316 6.27 6.16 -9.03
N PRO A 317 6.29 5.88 -10.35
CA PRO A 317 5.63 6.73 -11.33
C PRO A 317 4.11 6.79 -11.07
N ALA A 318 3.40 7.68 -11.77
CA ALA A 318 1.98 7.93 -11.53
C ALA A 318 1.11 6.65 -11.54
N ALA A 319 1.38 5.72 -12.46
CA ALA A 319 0.67 4.44 -12.53
C ALA A 319 0.89 3.58 -11.27
N ARG A 320 2.16 3.40 -10.83
CA ARG A 320 2.50 2.66 -9.61
C ARG A 320 1.96 3.33 -8.34
N ARG A 321 1.97 4.66 -8.30
CA ARG A 321 1.34 5.43 -7.20
C ARG A 321 -0.17 5.17 -7.13
N ASN A 322 -0.86 5.12 -8.26
CA ASN A 322 -2.30 4.83 -8.29
C ASN A 322 -2.59 3.39 -7.83
N GLN A 323 -1.70 2.44 -8.12
CA GLN A 323 -1.79 1.08 -7.57
C GLN A 323 -1.65 1.07 -6.03
N LEU A 324 -0.72 1.85 -5.45
CA LEU A 324 -0.63 2.04 -4.00
C LEU A 324 -1.95 2.58 -3.44
N PHE A 325 -2.49 3.67 -4.03
CA PHE A 325 -3.74 4.26 -3.56
C PHE A 325 -4.92 3.30 -3.67
N TYR A 326 -4.99 2.51 -4.74
CA TYR A 326 -6.02 1.50 -4.91
C TYR A 326 -5.92 0.43 -3.83
N PHE A 327 -4.74 -0.15 -3.61
CA PHE A 327 -4.54 -1.17 -2.59
C PHE A 327 -4.88 -0.67 -1.18
N PHE A 328 -4.35 0.49 -0.79
CA PHE A 328 -4.62 1.06 0.52
C PHE A 328 -6.07 1.55 0.68
N SER A 329 -6.82 1.73 -0.42
CA SER A 329 -8.28 1.93 -0.34
C SER A 329 -9.05 0.63 -0.14
N ASN A 330 -8.40 -0.54 -0.23
CA ASN A 330 -9.05 -1.84 -0.15
C ASN A 330 -8.51 -2.74 0.99
N VAL A 331 -7.46 -2.30 1.71
CA VAL A 331 -7.10 -2.80 3.05
C VAL A 331 -8.06 -2.19 4.08
N GLY A 332 -9.20 -2.82 4.32
CA GLY A 332 -10.27 -2.25 5.14
C GLY A 332 -11.31 -3.25 5.58
N ASP A 333 -12.34 -2.75 6.26
CA ASP A 333 -13.50 -3.46 6.83
C ASP A 333 -14.45 -4.09 5.78
N TRP A 334 -13.90 -4.81 4.80
CA TRP A 334 -14.69 -5.61 3.89
C TRP A 334 -15.35 -6.79 4.63
N PRO A 335 -16.58 -7.21 4.25
CA PRO A 335 -17.18 -8.43 4.79
C PRO A 335 -16.24 -9.63 4.61
N GLY A 336 -15.97 -10.37 5.69
CA GLY A 336 -15.06 -11.53 5.69
C GLY A 336 -13.59 -11.21 5.96
N TYR A 337 -13.23 -9.95 6.20
CA TYR A 337 -11.87 -9.51 6.54
C TYR A 337 -11.78 -9.01 7.99
N PRO A 338 -10.56 -8.94 8.57
CA PRO A 338 -10.32 -8.20 9.80
C PRO A 338 -10.91 -6.78 9.70
N ARG A 339 -11.60 -6.35 10.76
CA ARG A 339 -12.34 -5.08 10.80
C ARG A 339 -11.56 -3.98 11.51
N ASP A 340 -10.26 -3.97 11.29
CA ASP A 340 -9.25 -3.21 12.00
C ASP A 340 -8.70 -2.02 11.20
N HIS A 341 -9.04 -1.86 9.92
CA HIS A 341 -8.51 -0.79 9.05
C HIS A 341 -9.56 0.24 8.59
N GLY A 342 -10.78 0.15 9.13
CA GLY A 342 -11.89 1.05 8.81
C GLY A 342 -12.44 0.83 7.41
N LYS A 343 -13.50 1.56 7.04
CA LYS A 343 -14.09 1.43 5.70
C LYS A 343 -13.05 1.68 4.60
N PRO A 344 -13.14 0.99 3.46
CA PRO A 344 -12.28 1.19 2.28
C PRO A 344 -11.93 2.66 1.97
N ALA A 345 -12.95 3.53 1.96
CA ALA A 345 -12.78 4.96 1.71
C ALA A 345 -11.89 5.67 2.75
N ASN A 346 -11.98 5.28 4.02
CA ASN A 346 -11.19 5.86 5.11
C ASN A 346 -9.75 5.36 5.07
N SER A 347 -9.55 4.07 4.85
CA SER A 347 -8.20 3.47 4.73
C SER A 347 -7.36 4.14 3.64
N GLY A 348 -7.94 4.28 2.45
CA GLY A 348 -7.27 4.94 1.33
C GLY A 348 -7.00 6.42 1.59
N ALA A 349 -7.92 7.10 2.28
CA ALA A 349 -7.78 8.51 2.63
C ALA A 349 -6.56 8.76 3.53
N TRP A 350 -6.30 7.90 4.52
CA TRP A 350 -5.16 8.07 5.43
C TRP A 350 -3.81 7.81 4.77
N PHE A 351 -3.68 6.77 3.94
CA PHE A 351 -2.47 6.57 3.14
C PHE A 351 -2.21 7.77 2.22
N LYS A 352 -3.24 8.22 1.51
CA LYS A 352 -3.16 9.38 0.60
C LYS A 352 -2.83 10.67 1.37
N GLN A 353 -3.35 10.84 2.58
CA GLN A 353 -3.05 11.98 3.45
C GLN A 353 -1.57 12.02 3.81
N GLY A 354 -0.98 10.89 4.22
CA GLY A 354 0.45 10.78 4.47
C GLY A 354 1.29 11.13 3.24
N TRP A 355 0.90 10.62 2.07
CA TRP A 355 1.58 10.90 0.80
C TRP A 355 1.52 12.39 0.41
N LEU A 356 0.34 13.03 0.53
CA LEU A 356 0.12 14.39 0.05
C LEU A 356 0.60 15.46 1.03
N ARG A 357 0.28 15.29 2.32
CA ARG A 357 0.50 16.33 3.34
C ARG A 357 1.88 16.22 3.98
N ARG A 358 2.43 15.00 4.07
CA ARG A 358 3.81 14.74 4.49
C ARG A 358 4.16 15.24 5.90
N GLN A 359 3.20 15.49 6.79
CA GLN A 359 3.47 16.02 8.13
C GLN A 359 3.00 15.02 9.18
N ALA A 360 3.80 14.76 10.22
CA ALA A 360 3.45 13.75 11.23
C ALA A 360 2.11 14.04 11.94
N TYR A 361 1.80 15.31 12.24
CA TYR A 361 0.51 15.68 12.84
C TYR A 361 -0.69 15.39 11.93
N GLN A 362 -0.49 15.33 10.61
CA GLN A 362 -1.55 14.94 9.66
C GLN A 362 -1.86 13.45 9.73
N CYS A 363 -1.09 12.66 10.47
CA CYS A 363 -1.39 11.26 10.77
C CYS A 363 -1.98 11.08 12.18
N ASN A 364 -2.44 12.16 12.83
CA ASN A 364 -3.08 12.08 14.14
C ASN A 364 -4.54 11.62 14.00
N THR A 365 -4.75 10.30 14.00
CA THR A 365 -6.07 9.66 13.92
C THR A 365 -6.86 9.78 15.22
N TRP A 366 -6.27 10.24 16.33
CA TRP A 366 -6.89 10.24 17.66
C TRP A 366 -7.71 11.50 17.98
N VAL A 367 -7.57 12.53 17.14
CA VAL A 367 -8.26 13.83 17.30
C VAL A 367 -9.40 14.04 16.32
N VAL A 368 -9.65 13.08 15.43
CA VAL A 368 -10.75 13.15 14.45
C VAL A 368 -11.99 12.39 14.92
N GLY A 369 -13.14 12.78 14.36
CA GLY A 369 -14.42 12.11 14.59
C GLY A 369 -14.42 10.65 14.12
N GLY A 370 -15.28 9.82 14.72
CA GLY A 370 -15.36 8.39 14.44
C GLY A 370 -15.59 8.06 12.95
N SER A 371 -16.38 8.87 12.23
CA SER A 371 -16.70 8.67 10.81
C SER A 371 -15.48 8.70 9.89
N THR A 372 -14.40 9.38 10.27
CA THR A 372 -13.14 9.50 9.51
C THR A 372 -12.21 8.30 9.71
N VAL A 373 -12.50 7.46 10.72
CA VAL A 373 -11.67 6.31 11.09
C VAL A 373 -12.46 4.99 11.11
N SER A 374 -13.78 5.04 10.90
CA SER A 374 -14.68 3.88 10.99
C SER A 374 -14.80 3.08 9.71
#